data_AF-A0A6L4AV04-F1
#
_entry.id   AF-A0A6L4AV04-F1
#
_cell.length_a   1.000
_cell.length_b   1.000
_cell.length_c   1.000
_cell.angle_alpha   90.00
_cell.angle_beta   90.00
_cell.angle_gamma   90.00
#
_symmetry.space_group_name_H-M   'P 1'
#
loop_
_entity.id
_entity.type
_entity.pdbx_description
1 polymer ?
#
loop_
_entity_poly.entity_id
_entity_poly.type
_entity_poly.pdbx_seq_one_letter_code
_entity_poly.pdbx_strand_id
1 'polypeptide(L)'
;MPEPEPAPVAPPVHIEATFEAREAAEFHVDPEDALVEIDGRVIGKADDWDDMGGGKPWVFAGPGEHLVKLSLPGYRTAWIRIRVHPDADDDVADIDTDLVKLAD
;
A
#
# COMPACT_ATOMS: atom_id res chain seq x y z
N MET A 1 -11.53 14.96 -35.77
CA MET A 1 -10.52 14.72 -34.71
C MET A 1 -11.18 13.78 -33.72
N PRO A 2 -10.66 12.57 -33.45
CA PRO A 2 -11.19 11.81 -32.34
C PRO A 2 -10.86 12.57 -31.06
N GLU A 3 -11.90 12.90 -30.29
CA GLU A 3 -11.79 13.35 -28.90
C GLU A 3 -11.08 12.24 -28.12
N PRO A 4 -10.04 12.51 -27.29
CA PRO A 4 -9.48 11.47 -26.44
C PRO A 4 -10.61 10.94 -25.56
N GLU A 5 -10.92 9.64 -25.65
CA GLU A 5 -11.83 9.01 -24.72
C GLU A 5 -11.38 9.36 -23.29
N PRO A 6 -12.27 9.82 -22.41
CA PRO A 6 -11.91 10.03 -21.02
C PRO A 6 -11.41 8.67 -20.51
N ALA A 7 -10.14 8.62 -20.08
CA ALA A 7 -9.60 7.44 -19.43
C ALA A 7 -10.63 6.98 -18.38
N PRO A 8 -10.94 5.67 -18.29
CA PRO A 8 -11.96 5.19 -17.36
C PRO A 8 -11.63 5.78 -15.99
N VAL A 9 -12.53 6.64 -15.49
CA VAL A 9 -12.40 7.23 -14.17
C VAL A 9 -12.34 6.02 -13.24
N ALA A 10 -11.15 5.67 -12.76
CA ALA A 10 -10.99 4.59 -11.82
C ALA A 10 -12.02 4.85 -10.71
N PRO A 11 -12.80 3.84 -10.30
CA PRO A 11 -13.77 4.02 -9.22
C PRO A 11 -13.06 4.71 -8.05
N PRO A 12 -13.75 5.60 -7.30
CA PRO A 12 -13.12 6.29 -6.19
C PRO A 12 -12.46 5.25 -5.30
N VAL A 13 -11.13 5.30 -5.27
CA VAL A 13 -10.32 4.39 -4.50
C VAL A 13 -10.72 4.59 -3.05
N HIS A 14 -11.38 3.59 -2.45
CA HIS A 14 -11.73 3.68 -1.04
C HIS A 14 -10.46 3.45 -0.23
N ILE A 15 -9.93 4.53 0.32
CA ILE A 15 -8.79 4.47 1.23
C ILE A 15 -9.30 3.92 2.55
N GLU A 16 -8.93 2.68 2.85
CA GLU A 16 -9.33 1.96 4.06
C GLU A 16 -8.66 2.61 5.30
N ALA A 17 -7.40 3.02 5.18
CA ALA A 17 -6.65 3.69 6.24
C ALA A 17 -5.60 4.66 5.68
N THR A 18 -5.23 5.65 6.50
CA THR A 18 -4.11 6.57 6.24
C THR A 18 -3.11 6.47 7.37
N PHE A 19 -1.85 6.23 7.03
CA PHE A 19 -0.72 6.17 7.94
C PHE A 19 0.27 7.30 7.65
N GLU A 20 1.09 7.62 8.64
CA GLU A 20 2.08 8.70 8.58
C GLU A 20 3.44 8.11 8.95
N ALA A 21 4.49 8.50 8.24
CA ALA A 21 5.86 8.04 8.48
C ALA A 21 6.84 9.16 8.14
N ARG A 22 8.08 9.08 8.64
CA ARG A 22 9.14 10.00 8.19
C ARG A 22 9.94 9.46 7.01
N GLU A 23 10.17 8.15 6.95
CA GLU A 23 11.06 7.58 5.94
C GLU A 23 10.66 6.22 5.38
N ALA A 24 10.00 5.35 6.15
CA ALA A 24 9.76 3.98 5.72
C ALA A 24 8.37 3.44 6.13
N ALA A 25 8.05 2.24 5.63
CA ALA A 25 6.82 1.52 5.94
C ALA A 25 7.07 0.02 6.04
N GLU A 26 6.44 -0.61 7.03
CA GLU A 26 6.41 -2.06 7.24
C GLU A 26 4.99 -2.59 6.98
N PHE A 27 4.90 -3.72 6.30
CA PHE A 27 3.63 -4.27 5.81
C PHE A 27 3.29 -5.59 6.51
N HIS A 28 2.61 -5.49 7.65
CA HIS A 28 2.01 -6.63 8.35
C HIS A 28 0.61 -6.90 7.78
N VAL A 29 0.58 -7.47 6.57
CA VAL A 29 -0.68 -7.74 5.87
C VAL A 29 -1.02 -9.22 5.97
N ASP A 30 -2.24 -9.50 6.40
CA ASP A 30 -2.77 -10.86 6.43
C ASP A 30 -3.77 -11.08 5.28
N PRO A 31 -3.55 -12.05 4.38
CA PRO A 31 -2.41 -12.98 4.34
C PRO A 31 -1.10 -12.35 3.80
N GLU A 32 0.03 -12.87 4.29
CA GLU A 32 1.41 -12.41 3.99
C GLU A 32 1.79 -12.45 2.49
N ASP A 33 1.09 -13.30 1.72
CA ASP A 33 1.24 -13.42 0.27
C ASP A 33 0.67 -12.23 -0.54
N ALA A 34 -0.02 -11.29 0.12
CA ALA A 34 -0.62 -10.14 -0.54
C ALA A 34 0.41 -9.32 -1.32
N LEU A 35 0.10 -8.98 -2.58
CA LEU A 35 0.96 -8.13 -3.39
C LEU A 35 0.82 -6.68 -2.95
N VAL A 36 1.98 -6.04 -2.72
CA VAL A 36 2.11 -4.64 -2.37
C VAL A 36 2.51 -3.85 -3.61
N GLU A 37 1.68 -2.87 -3.95
CA GLU A 37 1.91 -1.93 -5.05
C GLU A 37 1.89 -0.51 -4.48
N ILE A 38 2.95 0.27 -4.74
CA ILE A 38 3.09 1.66 -4.28
C ILE A 38 3.15 2.57 -5.50
N ASP A 39 2.26 3.57 -5.57
CA ASP A 39 2.16 4.54 -6.66
C ASP A 39 2.07 3.88 -8.05
N GLY A 40 1.36 2.75 -8.13
CA GLY A 40 1.19 1.98 -9.37
C GLY A 40 2.37 1.05 -9.70
N ARG A 41 3.37 0.93 -8.83
CA ARG A 41 4.51 0.02 -8.99
C ARG A 41 4.45 -1.12 -7.98
N VAL A 42 4.36 -2.36 -8.47
CA VAL A 42 4.47 -3.55 -7.62
C VAL A 42 5.90 -3.66 -7.08
N ILE A 43 6.03 -3.74 -5.75
CA ILE A 43 7.31 -3.84 -5.06
C ILE A 43 7.61 -5.26 -4.58
N GLY A 44 6.58 -6.09 -4.34
CA GLY A 44 6.73 -7.47 -3.88
C GLY A 44 5.47 -7.96 -3.15
N LYS A 45 5.64 -8.98 -2.32
CA LYS A 45 4.62 -9.44 -1.37
C LYS A 45 4.76 -8.69 -0.04
N ALA A 46 3.73 -8.73 0.81
CA ALA A 46 3.78 -8.10 2.12
C ALA A 46 4.89 -8.66 3.01
N ASP A 47 5.08 -9.99 2.99
CA ASP A 47 6.18 -10.70 3.69
C ASP A 47 7.59 -10.21 3.32
N ASP A 48 7.77 -9.66 2.12
CA ASP A 48 9.09 -9.10 1.74
C ASP A 48 9.41 -7.80 2.50
N TRP A 49 8.39 -7.19 3.12
CA TRP A 49 8.41 -5.82 3.64
C TRP A 49 7.90 -5.66 5.08
N ASP A 50 7.95 -6.70 5.91
CA ASP A 50 7.39 -6.74 7.27
C ASP A 50 8.44 -6.64 8.40
N ASP A 51 9.71 -6.36 8.05
CA ASP A 51 10.90 -6.40 8.94
C ASP A 51 11.08 -7.70 9.75
N MET A 52 10.45 -8.80 9.34
CA MET A 52 10.53 -10.11 9.98
C MET A 52 11.04 -11.18 9.00
N GLY A 53 11.61 -12.27 9.51
CA GLY A 53 11.94 -13.46 8.69
C GLY A 53 12.96 -13.27 7.56
N GLY A 54 13.54 -12.08 7.38
CA GLY A 54 14.37 -11.71 6.23
C GLY A 54 13.77 -10.61 5.34
N GLY A 55 12.54 -10.18 5.61
CA GLY A 55 11.92 -8.95 5.14
C GLY A 55 12.65 -7.70 5.66
N LYS A 56 12.27 -6.54 5.12
CA LYS A 56 12.84 -5.23 5.50
C LYS A 56 11.81 -4.13 5.28
N PRO A 57 11.84 -3.01 6.02
CA PRO A 57 10.97 -1.88 5.74
C PRO A 57 11.19 -1.34 4.31
N TRP A 58 10.09 -0.92 3.68
CA TRP A 58 10.16 -0.19 2.42
C TRP A 58 10.52 1.27 2.68
N VAL A 59 11.71 1.67 2.25
CA VAL A 59 12.18 3.06 2.36
C VAL A 59 11.67 3.89 1.20
N PHE A 60 10.97 4.99 1.50
CA PHE A 60 10.49 5.91 0.48
C PHE A 60 11.61 6.80 -0.05
N ALA A 61 11.50 7.20 -1.33
CA ALA A 61 12.51 8.04 -1.96
C ALA A 61 12.52 9.49 -1.43
N GLY A 62 11.47 9.92 -0.74
CA GLY A 62 11.34 11.26 -0.16
C GLY A 62 9.94 11.51 0.40
N PRO A 63 9.71 12.70 0.97
CA PRO A 63 8.41 13.06 1.52
C PRO A 63 7.36 13.21 0.42
N GLY A 64 6.13 12.82 0.73
CA GLY A 64 5.02 12.80 -0.21
C GLY A 64 3.86 11.93 0.28
N GLU A 65 2.74 12.02 -0.43
CA GLU A 65 1.66 11.04 -0.26
C GLU A 65 1.88 9.89 -1.23
N HIS A 66 1.98 8.68 -0.68
CA HIS A 66 2.12 7.44 -1.42
C HIS A 66 0.82 6.64 -1.32
N LEU A 67 0.36 6.14 -2.45
CA LEU A 67 -0.82 5.29 -2.50
C LEU A 67 -0.39 3.83 -2.57
N VAL A 68 -0.74 3.07 -1.54
CA VAL A 68 -0.49 1.63 -1.48
C VAL A 68 -1.76 0.89 -1.86
N LYS A 69 -1.58 -0.13 -2.68
CA LYS A 69 -2.60 -1.09 -3.05
C LYS A 69 -2.16 -2.47 -2.61
N LEU A 70 -3.01 -3.10 -1.81
CA LEU A 70 -2.85 -4.46 -1.34
C LEU A 70 -3.82 -5.35 -2.10
N SER A 71 -3.30 -6.34 -2.81
CA SER A 71 -4.14 -7.21 -3.64
C SER A 71 -3.70 -8.66 -3.60
N LEU A 72 -4.68 -9.56 -3.50
CA LEU A 72 -4.46 -10.99 -3.61
C LEU A 72 -5.65 -11.67 -4.31
N PRO A 73 -5.43 -12.62 -5.22
CA PRO A 73 -6.54 -13.36 -5.84
C PRO A 73 -7.43 -14.04 -4.81
N GLY A 74 -8.75 -13.85 -4.93
CA GLY A 74 -9.72 -14.35 -3.95
C GLY A 74 -9.95 -13.41 -2.75
N TYR A 75 -9.29 -12.26 -2.71
CA TYR A 75 -9.45 -11.24 -1.67
C TYR A 75 -9.85 -9.90 -2.28
N ARG A 76 -10.53 -9.07 -1.47
CA ARG A 76 -10.87 -7.71 -1.81
C ARG A 76 -9.60 -6.86 -1.76
N THR A 77 -9.35 -6.10 -2.83
CA THR A 77 -8.25 -5.12 -2.85
C THR A 77 -8.48 -4.05 -1.80
N ALA A 78 -7.49 -3.84 -0.94
CA ALA A 78 -7.45 -2.74 0.00
C ALA A 78 -6.53 -1.64 -0.52
N TRP A 79 -6.88 -0.39 -0.24
CA TRP A 79 -6.06 0.76 -0.59
C TRP A 79 -5.73 1.55 0.67
N ILE A 80 -4.45 1.83 0.86
CA ILE A 80 -3.91 2.49 2.03
C ILE A 80 -3.15 3.73 1.56
N ARG A 81 -3.26 4.83 2.28
CA ARG A 81 -2.49 6.03 2.01
C ARG A 81 -1.38 6.15 3.04
N ILE A 82 -0.16 6.42 2.59
CA ILE A 82 0.98 6.67 3.49
C ILE A 82 1.46 8.09 3.24
N ARG A 83 1.55 8.90 4.29
CA ARG A 83 2.05 10.28 4.25
C ARG A 83 3.44 10.34 4.82
N VAL A 84 4.41 10.47 3.93
CA VAL A 84 5.81 10.58 4.32
C VAL A 84 6.15 12.05 4.53
N HIS A 85 6.47 12.44 5.76
CA HIS A 85 6.82 13.81 6.09
C HIS A 85 7.65 13.88 7.38
N PRO A 86 8.56 14.86 7.52
CA PRO A 86 9.49 14.92 8.65
C PRO A 86 8.80 15.19 10.00
N ASP A 87 7.57 15.69 9.99
CA ASP A 87 6.80 15.98 11.20
C ASP A 87 5.95 14.79 11.68
N ALA A 88 5.97 13.65 10.99
CA ALA A 88 5.29 12.44 11.46
C ALA A 88 5.83 12.01 12.83
N ASP A 89 4.99 11.37 13.64
CA ASP A 89 5.38 10.92 14.97
C ASP A 89 6.40 9.76 14.88
N ASP A 90 6.16 8.82 13.96
CA ASP A 90 6.95 7.61 13.77
C ASP A 90 7.88 7.69 12.54
N ASP A 91 9.08 7.12 12.66
CA ASP A 91 10.03 7.06 11.53
C ASP A 91 9.54 6.08 10.45
N VAL A 92 8.94 4.97 10.90
CA VAL A 92 8.40 3.88 10.08
C VAL A 92 6.90 3.77 10.33
N ALA A 93 6.09 3.68 9.28
CA ALA A 93 4.67 3.36 9.41
C ALA A 93 4.48 1.86 9.55
N ASP A 94 3.72 1.45 10.57
CA ASP A 94 3.30 0.06 10.78
C ASP A 94 1.94 -0.16 10.10
N ILE A 95 1.93 -0.76 8.91
CA ILE A 95 0.70 -1.08 8.19
C ILE A 95 0.24 -2.47 8.60
N ASP A 96 -0.60 -2.51 9.62
CA ASP A 96 -1.34 -3.69 10.05
C ASP A 96 -2.71 -3.71 9.34
N THR A 97 -2.96 -4.71 8.49
CA THR A 97 -4.20 -4.80 7.71
C THR A 97 -4.54 -6.23 7.31
N ASP A 98 -5.77 -6.66 7.61
CA ASP A 98 -6.36 -7.89 7.08
C ASP A 98 -7.08 -7.68 5.74
N LEU A 99 -6.74 -8.48 4.74
CA LEU A 99 -7.51 -8.54 3.50
C LEU A 99 -8.79 -9.34 3.68
N VAL A 100 -9.90 -8.75 3.26
CA VAL A 100 -11.20 -9.40 3.29
C VAL A 100 -11.30 -10.42 2.17
N LYS A 101 -11.38 -11.71 2.51
CA LYS A 101 -11.62 -12.78 1.53
C LYS A 101 -12.98 -12.61 0.86
N LEU A 102 -13.01 -12.63 -0.46
CA LEU A 102 -14.27 -12.64 -1.23
C LEU A 102 -14.84 -14.07 -1.12
N ALA A 103 -16.01 -14.20 -0.52
CA ALA A 103 -16.68 -15.50 -0.43
C ALA A 103 -17.09 -15.98 -1.84
N ASP A 104 -16.82 -17.26 -2.13
CA ASP A 104 -17.37 -18.01 -3.27
C ASP A 104 -18.88 -18.22 -3.16
#